data_AF-A0A4Z1B722-F1
#
_entry.id   AF-A0A4Z1B722-F1
#
_cell.length_a   1.000
_cell.length_b   1.000
_cell.length_c   1.000
_cell.angle_alpha   90.00
_cell.angle_beta   90.00
_cell.angle_gamma   90.00
#
_symmetry.space_group_name_H-M   'P 1'
#
loop_
_entity.id
_entity.type
_entity.pdbx_description
1 polymer ?
#
loop_
_entity_poly.entity_id
_entity_poly.type
_entity_poly.pdbx_seq_one_letter_code
_entity_poly.pdbx_strand_id
1 'polypeptide(L)'
;MKLNWKNNLFLYVSILTYLVSLILPVHFIFVNSDEYLGYVYAYVGWMTFPYLDFFCWLGNITLLFSWIFYRKNVSFYVAILTLILMSFYGINHLTRLDILQVHEYDLPLFGYWIWLFSSIFVLIYHYKKYKLKSQTL
;
A
#
# COMPACT_ATOMS: atom_id res chain seq x y z
N MET A 1 -26.72 7.38 1.70
CA MET A 1 -26.01 6.20 1.16
C MET A 1 -25.90 5.14 2.27
N LYS A 2 -26.68 4.04 2.25
CA LYS A 2 -26.60 3.02 3.32
C LYS A 2 -25.29 2.24 3.19
N LEU A 3 -24.40 2.39 4.18
CA LEU A 3 -23.15 1.64 4.31
C LEU A 3 -23.50 0.21 4.75
N ASN A 4 -23.20 -0.80 3.92
CA ASN A 4 -23.31 -2.20 4.35
C ASN A 4 -21.95 -2.69 4.86
N TRP A 5 -21.79 -2.65 6.18
CA TRP A 5 -20.52 -2.93 6.87
C TRP A 5 -19.97 -4.33 6.56
N LYS A 6 -20.83 -5.34 6.46
CA LYS A 6 -20.42 -6.73 6.20
C LYS A 6 -19.80 -6.89 4.81
N ASN A 7 -20.32 -6.19 3.81
CA ASN A 7 -19.85 -6.30 2.43
C ASN A 7 -18.55 -5.54 2.16
N ASN A 8 -18.24 -4.54 2.98
CA ASN A 8 -17.08 -3.66 2.78
C ASN A 8 -15.98 -3.86 3.84
N LEU A 9 -16.06 -4.92 4.66
CA LEU A 9 -15.11 -5.18 5.74
C LEU A 9 -13.65 -5.07 5.28
N PHE A 10 -13.29 -5.75 4.19
CA PHE A 10 -11.91 -5.76 3.67
C PHE A 10 -11.44 -4.38 3.16
N LEU A 11 -12.36 -3.55 2.67
CA LEU A 11 -12.04 -2.17 2.30
C LEU A 11 -11.73 -1.34 3.56
N TYR A 12 -12.49 -1.51 4.65
CA TYR A 12 -12.22 -0.80 5.90
C TYR A 12 -10.94 -1.27 6.58
N VAL A 13 -10.68 -2.58 6.57
CA VAL A 13 -9.43 -3.14 7.09
C VAL A 13 -8.25 -2.59 6.30
N SER A 14 -8.33 -2.51 4.97
CA SER A 14 -7.32 -1.86 4.12
C SER A 14 -7.02 -0.43 4.59
N ILE A 15 -8.07 0.41 4.71
CA ILE A 15 -7.92 1.81 5.18
C ILE A 15 -7.27 1.86 6.57
N LEU A 16 -7.77 1.05 7.52
CA LEU A 16 -7.24 1.02 8.89
C LEU A 16 -5.77 0.61 8.91
N THR A 17 -5.39 -0.44 8.19
CA THR A 17 -3.99 -0.90 8.12
C THR A 17 -3.09 0.17 7.51
N TYR A 18 -3.54 0.89 6.50
CA TYR A 18 -2.78 2.02 5.97
C TYR A 18 -2.58 3.11 7.02
N LEU A 19 -3.64 3.54 7.70
CA LEU A 19 -3.52 4.56 8.75
C LEU A 19 -2.56 4.15 9.87
N VAL A 20 -2.60 2.88 10.29
CA VAL A 20 -1.65 2.33 11.26
C VAL A 20 -0.23 2.36 10.69
N SER A 21 -0.03 2.03 9.41
CA SER A 21 1.30 2.09 8.80
C SER A 21 1.90 3.51 8.75
N LEU A 22 1.07 4.56 8.67
CA LEU A 22 1.56 5.95 8.62
C LEU A 22 2.18 6.42 9.94
N ILE A 23 1.66 5.94 11.07
CA ILE A 23 2.15 6.32 12.41
C ILE A 23 3.26 5.39 12.92
N LEU A 24 3.60 4.35 12.17
CA LEU A 24 4.67 3.43 12.49
C LEU A 24 5.93 3.77 11.68
N PRO A 25 7.12 3.47 12.22
CA PRO A 25 8.34 3.57 11.44
C PRO A 25 8.34 2.48 10.36
N VAL A 26 8.74 2.85 9.14
CA VAL A 26 8.83 1.93 8.00
C VAL A 26 9.83 0.82 8.30
N HIS A 27 10.94 1.20 8.92
CA HIS A 27 12.03 0.35 9.37
C HIS A 27 12.05 0.20 10.89
N PHE A 28 12.56 -0.91 11.40
CA PHE A 28 12.81 -1.04 12.84
C PHE A 28 14.08 -0.27 13.23
N ILE A 29 13.89 0.93 13.78
CA ILE A 29 14.98 1.84 14.17
C ILE A 29 14.67 2.38 15.57
N PHE A 30 15.68 2.34 16.45
CA PHE A 30 15.56 2.84 17.84
C PHE A 30 16.09 4.27 18.01
N VAL A 31 16.83 4.80 17.04
CA VAL A 31 17.48 6.13 17.09
C VAL A 31 16.93 6.99 15.94
N ASN A 32 16.36 8.16 16.25
CA ASN A 32 15.75 9.07 15.27
C ASN A 32 14.62 8.44 14.44
N SER A 33 13.71 7.69 15.09
CA SER A 33 12.57 7.04 14.43
C SER A 33 11.66 7.98 13.65
N ASP A 34 11.64 9.27 14.01
CA ASP A 34 10.72 10.28 13.48
C ASP A 34 10.96 10.56 12.00
N GLU A 35 12.21 10.45 11.52
CA GLU A 35 12.57 10.59 10.10
C GLU A 35 12.07 9.42 9.25
N TYR A 36 11.80 8.28 9.90
CA TYR A 36 11.42 7.02 9.25
C TYR A 36 9.93 6.68 9.38
N LEU A 37 9.12 7.61 9.90
CA LEU A 37 7.67 7.41 10.04
C LEU A 37 7.00 7.31 8.68
N GLY A 38 6.03 6.40 8.54
CA GLY A 38 5.35 6.15 7.26
C GLY A 38 4.70 7.40 6.66
N TYR A 39 4.20 8.33 7.48
CA TYR A 39 3.64 9.60 6.97
C TYR A 39 4.69 10.49 6.31
N VAL A 40 5.96 10.41 6.72
CA VAL A 40 7.07 11.15 6.10
C VAL A 40 7.23 10.65 4.68
N TYR A 41 7.41 9.33 4.48
CA TYR A 41 7.48 8.73 3.14
C TYR A 41 6.24 9.01 2.29
N ALA A 42 5.05 9.02 2.89
CA ALA A 42 3.82 9.37 2.17
C ALA A 42 3.79 10.84 1.70
N TYR A 43 4.41 11.76 2.44
CA TYR A 43 4.42 13.19 2.13
C TYR A 43 5.60 13.61 1.25
N VAL A 44 6.82 13.13 1.53
CA VAL A 44 8.05 13.56 0.84
C VAL A 44 8.53 12.60 -0.24
N GLY A 45 7.96 11.39 -0.34
CA GLY A 45 8.42 10.38 -1.31
C GLY A 45 8.29 10.76 -2.79
N TRP A 46 7.66 11.89 -3.13
CA TRP A 46 7.69 12.41 -4.50
C TRP A 46 9.02 13.11 -4.85
N MET A 47 9.74 13.63 -3.85
CA MET A 47 11.02 14.34 -4.05
C MET A 47 12.17 13.39 -4.39
N THR A 48 11.99 12.10 -4.11
CA THR A 48 12.97 11.05 -4.35
C THR A 48 12.85 10.47 -5.76
N PHE A 49 12.42 11.23 -6.76
CA PHE A 49 12.46 10.76 -8.15
C PHE A 49 13.92 10.76 -8.65
N PRO A 50 14.44 9.71 -9.31
CA PRO A 50 13.80 8.47 -9.78
C PRO A 50 14.09 7.24 -8.88
N TYR A 51 14.18 7.39 -7.57
CA TYR A 51 14.41 6.31 -6.60
C TYR A 51 13.15 5.48 -6.32
N LEU A 52 13.34 4.34 -5.67
CA LEU A 52 12.25 3.41 -5.37
C LEU A 52 11.16 4.03 -4.48
N ASP A 53 11.54 4.97 -3.62
CA ASP A 53 10.64 5.72 -2.76
C ASP A 53 9.58 6.52 -3.55
N PHE A 54 9.90 6.95 -4.78
CA PHE A 54 8.92 7.56 -5.69
C PHE A 54 7.81 6.57 -6.09
N PHE A 55 8.17 5.32 -6.35
CA PHE A 55 7.19 4.28 -6.67
C PHE A 55 6.36 3.92 -5.44
N CYS A 56 6.94 3.97 -4.23
CA CYS A 56 6.18 3.84 -2.98
C CYS A 56 5.16 4.97 -2.83
N TRP A 57 5.59 6.21 -3.07
CA TRP A 57 4.71 7.38 -3.05
C TRP A 57 3.57 7.24 -4.07
N LEU A 58 3.88 6.81 -5.30
CA LEU A 58 2.86 6.53 -6.32
C LEU A 58 1.92 5.38 -5.90
N GLY A 59 2.45 4.38 -5.20
CA GLY A 59 1.68 3.32 -4.54
C GLY A 59 0.61 3.88 -3.59
N ASN A 60 0.95 4.88 -2.76
CA ASN A 60 -0.01 5.55 -1.87
C ASN A 60 -1.14 6.24 -2.64
N ILE A 61 -0.80 6.94 -3.72
CA ILE A 61 -1.76 7.63 -4.57
C ILE A 61 -2.71 6.61 -5.20
N THR A 62 -2.17 5.56 -5.82
CA THR A 62 -2.99 4.50 -6.45
C THR A 62 -3.88 3.79 -5.44
N LEU A 63 -3.39 3.52 -4.22
CA LEU A 63 -4.20 2.98 -3.13
C LEU A 63 -5.40 3.86 -2.80
N LEU A 64 -5.20 5.17 -2.63
CA LEU A 64 -6.27 6.14 -2.37
C LEU A 64 -7.30 6.18 -3.51
N PHE A 65 -6.82 6.18 -4.76
CA PHE A 65 -7.69 6.08 -5.93
C PHE A 65 -8.54 4.82 -5.89
N SER A 66 -7.97 3.67 -5.51
CA SER A 66 -8.74 2.42 -5.38
C SER A 66 -9.84 2.52 -4.31
N TRP A 67 -9.60 3.23 -3.20
CA TRP A 67 -10.65 3.41 -2.19
C TRP A 67 -11.74 4.35 -2.64
N ILE A 68 -11.40 5.48 -3.26
CA ILE A 68 -12.39 6.46 -3.73
C ILE A 68 -13.30 5.83 -4.79
N PHE A 69 -12.71 5.08 -5.71
CA PHE A 69 -13.42 4.48 -6.83
C PHE A 69 -13.85 3.03 -6.59
N TYR A 70 -13.89 2.54 -5.34
CA TYR A 70 -14.14 1.14 -4.97
C TYR A 70 -15.38 0.48 -5.62
N ARG A 71 -16.37 1.29 -6.01
CA ARG A 71 -17.57 0.81 -6.71
C ARG A 71 -17.37 0.56 -8.21
N LYS A 72 -16.42 1.22 -8.84
CA LYS A 72 -16.13 1.15 -10.29
C LYS A 72 -15.21 -0.02 -10.59
N ASN A 73 -15.25 -0.52 -11.83
CA ASN A 73 -14.39 -1.63 -12.26
C ASN A 73 -12.92 -1.21 -12.36
N VAL A 74 -12.65 0.06 -12.70
CA VAL A 74 -11.28 0.59 -12.80
C VAL A 74 -10.49 0.40 -11.50
N SER A 75 -11.19 0.44 -10.36
CA SER A 75 -10.62 0.28 -9.02
C SER A 75 -9.88 -1.05 -8.81
N PHE A 76 -10.31 -2.12 -9.47
CA PHE A 76 -9.62 -3.41 -9.38
C PHE A 76 -8.25 -3.37 -10.04
N TYR A 77 -8.17 -2.81 -11.24
CA TYR A 77 -6.89 -2.65 -11.94
C TYR A 77 -5.97 -1.69 -11.19
N VAL A 78 -6.53 -0.62 -10.62
CA VAL A 78 -5.77 0.31 -9.76
C VAL A 78 -5.26 -0.40 -8.49
N ALA A 79 -6.06 -1.28 -7.86
CA ALA A 79 -5.63 -2.06 -6.71
C ALA A 79 -4.51 -3.06 -7.06
N ILE A 80 -4.54 -3.66 -8.26
CA ILE A 80 -3.43 -4.51 -8.75
C ILE A 80 -2.17 -3.67 -8.94
N LEU A 81 -2.28 -2.52 -9.62
CA LEU A 81 -1.15 -1.60 -9.82
C LEU A 81 -0.55 -1.15 -8.48
N THR A 82 -1.42 -0.82 -7.51
CA THR A 82 -1.04 -0.47 -6.15
C THR A 82 -0.19 -1.57 -5.51
N LEU A 83 -0.68 -2.82 -5.54
CA LEU A 83 0.05 -3.96 -4.98
C LEU A 83 1.41 -4.15 -5.66
N ILE A 84 1.48 -4.02 -6.99
CA ILE A 84 2.74 -4.12 -7.74
C ILE A 84 3.73 -3.04 -7.29
N LEU A 85 3.31 -1.77 -7.29
CA LEU A 85 4.16 -0.63 -6.89
C LEU A 85 4.71 -0.78 -5.46
N MET A 86 3.87 -1.19 -4.51
CA MET A 86 4.28 -1.40 -3.12
C MET A 86 5.17 -2.64 -2.96
N SER A 87 4.93 -3.69 -3.75
CA SER A 87 5.74 -4.93 -3.72
C SER A 87 7.13 -4.69 -4.28
N PHE A 88 7.29 -3.80 -5.27
CA PHE A 88 8.60 -3.46 -5.84
C PHE A 88 9.60 -3.05 -4.77
N TYR A 89 9.18 -2.27 -3.78
CA TYR A 89 10.02 -1.88 -2.65
C TYR A 89 10.54 -3.09 -1.86
N GLY A 90 9.63 -3.93 -1.36
CA GLY A 90 10.00 -5.11 -0.57
C GLY A 90 10.81 -6.13 -1.37
N ILE A 91 10.47 -6.35 -2.65
CA ILE A 91 11.23 -7.25 -3.53
C ILE A 91 12.65 -6.73 -3.68
N ASN A 92 12.83 -5.47 -4.09
CA ASN A 92 14.17 -4.91 -4.28
C ASN A 92 14.95 -4.92 -2.96
N HIS A 93 14.32 -4.57 -1.84
CA HIS A 93 14.94 -4.56 -0.51
C HIS A 93 15.44 -5.94 -0.08
N LEU A 94 14.59 -6.98 -0.23
CA LEU A 94 14.92 -8.35 0.18
C LEU A 94 15.94 -9.02 -0.74
N THR A 95 15.92 -8.70 -2.02
CA THR A 95 16.76 -9.36 -3.04
C THR A 95 18.02 -8.59 -3.38
N ARG A 96 18.13 -7.32 -2.94
CA ARG A 96 19.25 -6.42 -3.21
C ARG A 96 19.58 -6.32 -4.71
N LEU A 97 18.55 -6.33 -5.55
CA LEU A 97 18.68 -6.33 -7.01
C LEU A 97 19.17 -4.98 -7.57
N ASP A 98 19.12 -3.92 -6.77
CA ASP A 98 19.51 -2.56 -7.14
C ASP A 98 18.84 -2.05 -8.43
N ILE A 99 17.57 -2.46 -8.62
CA ILE A 99 16.75 -2.07 -9.78
C ILE A 99 16.57 -0.55 -9.82
N LEU A 100 16.47 0.06 -8.65
CA LEU A 100 16.49 1.49 -8.36
C LEU A 100 17.27 1.67 -7.05
N GLN A 101 18.10 2.71 -6.93
CA GLN A 101 18.93 2.90 -5.74
C GLN A 101 18.05 2.95 -4.48
N VAL A 102 18.34 2.06 -3.54
CA VAL A 102 17.75 2.03 -2.19
C VAL A 102 18.88 2.25 -1.20
N HIS A 103 18.70 3.22 -0.31
CA HIS A 103 19.75 3.61 0.64
C HIS A 103 19.78 2.72 1.90
N GLU A 104 18.75 1.91 2.12
CA GLU A 104 18.39 1.38 3.44
C GLU A 104 18.34 -0.17 3.52
N TYR A 105 19.00 -0.88 2.59
CA TYR A 105 18.92 -2.36 2.46
C TYR A 105 19.19 -3.18 3.73
N ASP A 106 19.93 -2.60 4.69
CA ASP A 106 20.32 -3.30 5.93
C ASP A 106 19.28 -3.15 7.05
N LEU A 107 18.28 -2.29 6.86
CA LEU A 107 17.24 -2.05 7.84
C LEU A 107 16.07 -3.04 7.68
N PRO A 108 15.58 -3.65 8.77
CA PRO A 108 14.45 -4.56 8.69
C PRO A 108 13.14 -3.80 8.46
N LEU A 109 12.36 -4.31 7.50
CA LEU A 109 11.04 -3.79 7.15
C LEU A 109 10.01 -4.13 8.23
N PHE A 110 9.42 -3.12 8.87
CA PHE A 110 8.36 -3.30 9.88
C PHE A 110 7.05 -2.65 9.44
N GLY A 111 6.96 -1.32 9.46
CA GLY A 111 5.77 -0.58 9.00
C GLY A 111 5.44 -0.87 7.53
N TYR A 112 6.44 -1.19 6.71
CA TYR A 112 6.28 -1.63 5.33
C TYR A 112 5.31 -2.80 5.16
N TRP A 113 5.35 -3.82 6.02
CA TRP A 113 4.46 -4.98 5.86
C TRP A 113 3.01 -4.62 6.14
N ILE A 114 2.76 -3.78 7.14
CA ILE A 114 1.43 -3.28 7.48
C ILE A 114 0.90 -2.41 6.34
N TRP A 115 1.77 -1.60 5.75
CA TRP A 115 1.49 -0.84 4.55
C TRP A 115 1.11 -1.75 3.38
N LEU A 116 1.92 -2.75 3.06
CA LEU A 116 1.65 -3.73 1.99
C LEU A 116 0.34 -4.50 2.21
N PHE A 117 0.01 -4.88 3.46
CA PHE A 117 -1.26 -5.55 3.76
C PHE A 117 -2.48 -4.71 3.38
N SER A 118 -2.37 -3.38 3.43
CA SER A 118 -3.44 -2.51 2.97
C SER A 118 -3.83 -2.77 1.52
N SER A 119 -2.87 -2.91 0.61
CA SER A 119 -3.16 -3.18 -0.81
C SER A 119 -3.71 -4.59 -1.03
N ILE A 120 -3.23 -5.57 -0.27
CA ILE A 120 -3.75 -6.94 -0.28
C ILE A 120 -5.23 -6.95 0.14
N PHE A 121 -5.60 -6.23 1.21
CA PHE A 121 -6.98 -6.20 1.69
C PHE A 121 -7.94 -5.53 0.70
N VAL A 122 -7.56 -4.43 0.05
CA VAL A 122 -8.41 -3.82 -1.00
C VAL A 122 -8.53 -4.72 -2.23
N LEU A 123 -7.47 -5.47 -2.58
CA LEU A 123 -7.54 -6.44 -3.67
C LEU A 123 -8.49 -7.61 -3.33
N ILE A 124 -8.44 -8.13 -2.10
CA ILE A 124 -9.38 -9.16 -1.61
C ILE A 124 -10.82 -8.64 -1.64
N TYR A 125 -11.05 -7.38 -1.24
CA TYR A 125 -12.37 -6.74 -1.36
C TYR A 125 -12.90 -6.83 -2.79
N HIS A 126 -12.10 -6.41 -3.77
CA HIS A 126 -12.49 -6.46 -5.18
C HIS A 126 -12.73 -7.89 -5.65
N TYR A 127 -11.81 -8.81 -5.36
CA TYR A 127 -11.96 -10.22 -5.77
C TYR A 127 -13.28 -10.83 -5.28
N LYS A 128 -13.65 -10.60 -4.01
CA LYS A 128 -14.94 -11.05 -3.45
C LYS A 128 -16.13 -10.41 -4.15
N LYS A 129 -16.06 -9.10 -4.42
CA LYS A 129 -17.11 -8.37 -5.15
C LYS A 129 -17.33 -8.92 -6.56
N TYR A 130 -16.26 -9.24 -7.31
CA TYR A 130 -16.37 -9.83 -8.65
C TYR A 130 -16.92 -11.25 -8.61
N LYS A 131 -16.46 -12.08 -7.68
CA LYS A 131 -16.95 -13.46 -7.50
C LYS A 131 -18.45 -13.50 -7.20
N LEU A 132 -18.94 -12.59 -6.36
CA LEU A 132 -20.37 -12.49 -6.08
C LEU A 132 -21.16 -12.08 -7.34
N LYS A 133 -20.64 -11.13 -8.12
CA LYS A 133 -21.30 -10.68 -9.35
C LYS A 133 -21.39 -11.79 -10.41
N SER A 134 -20.39 -12.67 -10.52
CA SER A 134 -20.42 -13.80 -11.45
C SER A 134 -21.36 -14.93 -11.03
N GLN A 135 -21.74 -15.02 -9.75
CA GLN A 135 -22.69 -16.03 -9.25
C GLN A 135 -24.15 -15.61 -9.41
N THR A 136 -24.40 -14.32 -9.68
CA THR A 136 -25.74 -13.74 -9.86
C THR A 136 -26.15 -13.55 -11.33
N LEU A 137 -25.27 -13.94 -12.26
CA LEU A 137 -25.47 -13.95 -13.71
C LEU A 137 -25.74 -15.38 -14.15
#